data_AF-A0A176YLH2-F1
#
_entry.id   AF-A0A176YLH2-F1
#
_cell.length_a   1.000
_cell.length_b   1.000
_cell.length_c   1.000
_cell.angle_alpha   90.00
_cell.angle_beta   90.00
_cell.angle_gamma   90.00
#
_symmetry.space_group_name_H-M   'P 1'
#
loop_
_entity.id
_entity.type
_entity.pdbx_description
1 polymer ?
#
loop_
_entity_poly.entity_id
_entity_poly.type
_entity_poly.pdbx_seq_one_letter_code
_entity_poly.pdbx_strand_id
1 'polypeptide(L)' 'MEYWMYGYGPAHWLWFIVMIAVVIYPVGRILSRIGFSPLWSIVMFIPLVNLIALWILAFTDWPGRRAV' A
#
# COMPACT_ATOMS: atom_id res chain seq x y z
N MET A 1 28.42 -19.80 -16.15
CA MET A 1 27.11 -19.56 -15.49
C MET A 1 27.37 -18.78 -14.19
N GLU A 2 27.79 -17.52 -14.30
CA GLU A 2 28.30 -16.75 -13.15
C GLU A 2 27.91 -15.27 -13.25
N TYR A 3 26.77 -14.99 -13.90
CA TYR A 3 26.15 -13.66 -14.00
C TYR A 3 25.13 -13.41 -12.88
N TRP A 4 24.98 -14.38 -11.96
CA TRP A 4 23.91 -14.40 -10.95
C TRP A 4 24.16 -13.51 -9.74
N MET A 5 25.29 -12.80 -9.66
CA MET A 5 25.67 -12.00 -8.49
C MET A 5 26.26 -10.62 -8.85
N TYR A 6 25.79 -9.98 -9.92
CA TYR A 6 25.94 -8.52 -10.01
C TYR A 6 24.95 -7.90 -9.03
N GLY A 7 25.41 -7.70 -7.79
CA GLY A 7 24.66 -7.04 -6.73
C GLY A 7 24.01 -5.77 -7.27
N TYR A 8 22.71 -5.63 -7.01
CA TYR A 8 21.97 -4.50 -7.49
C TYR A 8 22.57 -3.20 -6.95
N GLY A 9 23.07 -2.35 -7.85
CA GLY A 9 23.70 -1.07 -7.48
C GLY A 9 22.72 -0.11 -6.81
N PRO A 10 23.18 1.04 -6.28
CA PRO A 10 22.35 2.00 -5.54
C PRO A 10 21.07 2.45 -6.28
N ALA A 11 21.13 2.54 -7.62
CA ALA A 11 19.98 2.90 -8.45
C ALA A 11 18.80 1.93 -8.33
N HIS A 12 19.06 0.63 -8.13
CA HIS A 12 18.02 -0.37 -7.94
C HIS A 12 17.27 -0.19 -6.62
N TRP A 13 17.99 0.10 -5.54
CA TRP A 13 17.39 0.38 -4.24
C TRP A 13 16.59 1.69 -4.26
N LEU A 14 17.09 2.71 -4.96
CA LEU A 14 16.34 3.95 -5.21
C LEU A 14 15.02 3.65 -5.94
N TRP A 15 15.08 2.83 -6.99
CA TRP A 15 13.88 2.43 -7.74
C TRP A 15 12.88 1.68 -6.85
N PHE A 16 13.36 0.78 -5.98
CA PHE A 16 12.51 0.09 -5.01
C PHE A 16 11.78 1.07 -4.07
N ILE A 17 12.47 2.08 -3.55
CA ILE A 17 11.85 3.11 -2.69
C ILE A 17 10.78 3.90 -3.45
N VAL A 18 11.06 4.27 -4.71
CA VAL A 18 10.09 4.96 -5.57
C VAL A 18 8.83 4.12 -5.76
N MET A 19 8.98 2.83 -6.06
CA MET A 19 7.84 1.91 -6.23
C MET A 19 7.01 1.78 -4.96
N ILE A 20 7.66 1.69 -3.79
CA ILE A 20 6.97 1.66 -2.49
C ILE A 20 6.18 2.95 -2.28
N ALA A 21 6.79 4.12 -2.54
CA ALA A 21 6.14 5.41 -2.37
C ALA A 21 4.93 5.59 -3.30
N VAL A 22 5.03 5.12 -4.55
CA VAL A 22 3.93 5.15 -5.54
C VAL A 22 2.72 4.35 -5.06
N VAL A 23 2.89 3.32 -4.23
CA VAL A 23 1.79 2.55 -3.63
C VAL A 23 1.30 3.18 -2.33
N ILE A 24 2.22 3.48 -1.40
CA ILE A 24 1.88 3.99 -0.06
C ILE A 24 1.12 5.32 -0.14
N TYR A 25 1.58 6.24 -0.98
CA TYR A 25 1.01 7.58 -1.05
C TYR A 25 -0.48 7.61 -1.43
N PRO A 26 -0.92 7.04 -2.57
CA PRO A 26 -2.33 7.04 -2.94
C PRO A 26 -3.19 6.23 -1.97
N VAL A 27 -2.71 5.07 -1.50
CA VAL A 27 -3.46 4.24 -0.54
C VAL A 27 -3.65 4.98 0.78
N GLY A 28 -2.59 5.57 1.33
CA GLY A 28 -2.66 6.38 2.55
C GLY A 28 -3.62 7.58 2.38
N ARG A 29 -3.64 8.20 1.21
CA ARG A 29 -4.58 9.29 0.91
C ARG A 29 -6.03 8.82 0.88
N ILE A 30 -6.31 7.64 0.31
CA ILE A 30 -7.66 7.04 0.32
C ILE A 30 -8.08 6.75 1.75
N LEU A 31 -7.24 6.05 2.52
CA LEU A 31 -7.50 5.68 3.91
C LEU A 31 -7.78 6.91 4.79
N SER A 32 -7.04 8.01 4.57
CA SER A 32 -7.28 9.27 5.29
C SER A 32 -8.65 9.88 5.00
N ARG A 33 -9.20 9.71 3.79
CA ARG A 33 -10.52 10.25 3.41
C ARG A 33 -11.68 9.51 4.07
N ILE A 34 -11.47 8.25 4.42
CA ILE A 34 -12.48 7.39 5.04
C ILE A 34 -12.30 7.27 6.56
N GLY A 35 -11.40 8.07 7.15
CA GLY A 35 -11.20 8.13 8.61
C GLY A 35 -10.17 7.15 9.18
N PHE A 36 -9.49 6.36 8.34
CA PHE A 36 -8.39 5.49 8.77
C PHE A 36 -7.06 6.24 8.80
N SER A 37 -6.14 5.80 9.65
CA SER A 37 -4.76 6.32 9.66
C SER A 37 -4.04 5.96 8.34
N PRO A 38 -3.39 6.91 7.64
CA PRO A 38 -2.65 6.63 6.41
C PRO A 38 -1.54 5.58 6.56
N LEU A 39 -1.07 5.30 7.80
CA LEU A 39 -0.09 4.25 8.09
C LEU A 39 -0.60 2.84 7.77
N TRP A 40 -1.93 2.63 7.70
CA TRP A 40 -2.52 1.37 7.27
C TRP A 40 -2.13 0.98 5.83
N SER A 41 -1.66 1.92 5.01
CA SER A 41 -1.12 1.63 3.67
C SER A 41 0.09 0.68 3.69
N ILE A 42 0.84 0.60 4.79
CA ILE A 42 1.98 -0.31 4.94
C ILE A 42 1.50 -1.78 4.99
N VAL A 43 0.28 -2.02 5.48
CA VAL A 43 -0.32 -3.36 5.58
C VAL A 43 -0.47 -4.00 4.20
N MET A 44 -0.57 -3.21 3.13
CA MET A 44 -0.70 -3.68 1.75
C MET A 44 0.46 -4.59 1.32
N PHE A 45 1.64 -4.46 1.93
CA PHE A 45 2.83 -5.26 1.60
C PHE A 45 2.86 -6.64 2.27
N ILE A 46 1.91 -6.95 3.15
CA ILE A 46 1.80 -8.26 3.81
C ILE A 46 0.58 -8.99 3.23
N PRO A 47 0.74 -10.02 2.38
CA PRO A 47 -0.37 -10.56 1.57
C PRO A 47 -1.62 -10.96 2.36
N LEU A 48 -1.47 -11.72 3.45
CA LEU A 48 -2.61 -12.18 4.25
C LEU A 48 -3.27 -11.04 5.02
N VAL A 49 -2.48 -10.13 5.58
CA VAL A 49 -3.01 -9.00 6.37
C VAL A 49 -3.66 -7.98 5.44
N ASN A 50 -3.12 -7.79 4.23
CA ASN A 50 -3.73 -6.99 3.17
C ASN A 50 -5.11 -7.53 2.81
N LEU A 51 -5.27 -8.85 2.64
CA LEU A 51 -6.58 -9.44 2.34
C LEU A 51 -7.60 -9.15 3.46
N ILE A 52 -7.19 -9.28 4.72
CA ILE A 52 -8.04 -8.96 5.88
C ILE A 52 -8.37 -7.45 5.90
N ALA A 53 -7.38 -6.59 5.67
CA ALA A 53 -7.56 -5.13 5.65
C ALA A 53 -8.52 -4.69 4.55
N LEU A 54 -8.41 -5.27 3.35
CA LEU A 54 -9.34 -5.05 2.24
C LEU A 54 -10.75 -5.56 2.59
N TRP A 55 -10.87 -6.68 3.31
CA TRP A 55 -12.15 -7.17 3.81
C TRP A 55 -12.79 -6.15 4.76
N ILE A 56 -12.05 -5.68 5.77
CA ILE A 56 -12.52 -4.64 6.70
C ILE A 56 -12.94 -3.38 5.93
N LEU A 57 -12.13 -2.93 4.97
CA LEU A 57 -12.40 -1.76 4.13
C LEU A 57 -13.68 -1.89 3.31
N ALA A 58 -13.95 -3.09 2.77
CA ALA A 58 -15.12 -3.37 1.96
C ALA A 58 -16.43 -3.29 2.76
N PHE A 59 -16.39 -3.64 4.05
CA PHE A 59 -17.55 -3.60 4.95
C PHE A 59 -17.63 -2.33 5.80
N THR A 60 -16.62 -1.46 5.76
CA THR A 60 -16.66 -0.18 6.47
C THR A 60 -17.61 0.77 5.76
N ASP A 61 -18.37 1.58 6.51
CA ASP A 61 -19.24 2.61 5.94
C ASP A 61 -18.42 3.72 5.28
N TRP A 62 -18.79 4.07 4.05
CA TRP A 62 -18.10 5.12 3.30
C TRP A 62 -18.73 6.48 3.61
N PRO A 63 -17.93 7.50 3.96
CA PRO A 63 -18.44 8.85 4.21
C PRO A 63 -19.03 9.40 2.91
N GLY A 64 -20.35 9.62 2.91
CA GLY A 64 -21.08 10.10 1.74
C GLY A 64 -22.08 9.11 1.15
N ARG A 65 -22.27 7.92 1.74
CA ARG A 65 -23.44 7.08 1.46
C ARG A 65 -24.68 7.74 2.06
N ARG A 66 -25.20 8.79 1.41
CA ARG A 66 -26.54 9.34 1.68
C ARG A 66 -27.53 8.25 1.31
N ALA A 67 -28.18 7.66 2.30
CA ALA A 67 -29.40 6.91 2.06
C ALA A 67 -30.41 7.88 1.45
N VAL A 68 -30.81 7.60 0.21
CA VAL A 68 -31.92 8.28 -0.46
C VAL A 68 -33.22 7.71 0.07
#